data_AF-R8PYW6-F1
#
_entry.id   AF-R8PYW6-F1
#
_cell.length_a   1.000
_cell.length_b   1.000
_cell.length_c   1.000
_cell.angle_alpha   90.00
_cell.angle_beta   90.00
_cell.angle_gamma   90.00
#
_symmetry.space_group_name_H-M   'P 1'
#
loop_
_entity.id
_entity.type
_entity.pdbx_description
1 polymer ?
#
loop_
_entity_poly.entity_id
_entity_poly.type
_entity_poly.pdbx_seq_one_letter_code
_entity_poly.pdbx_strand_id
1 'polypeptide(L)' 'MVTGITQKMLTEQLKELEKDGLVSRKVYNQVPPKVGYSLTKQGQSLKEVLKVLCDWGSDYIKQRYPNGEVLVKEDDHI' A
#
# COMPACT_ATOMS: atom_id res chain seq x y z
N MET A 1 7.65 7.91 8.92
CA MET A 1 7.02 8.45 7.70
C MET A 1 7.30 7.46 6.59
N VAL A 2 6.32 7.17 5.72
CA VAL A 2 6.59 6.37 4.52
C VAL A 2 7.38 7.24 3.55
N THR A 3 8.55 6.78 3.12
CA THR A 3 9.44 7.52 2.22
C THR A 3 8.87 7.56 0.81
N GLY A 4 8.92 8.71 0.15
CA GLY A 4 8.47 8.86 -1.25
C GLY A 4 7.00 9.21 -1.46
N ILE A 5 6.21 9.37 -0.39
CA ILE A 5 4.83 9.87 -0.48
C ILE A 5 4.62 11.11 0.39
N THR A 6 3.81 12.06 -0.09
CA THR A 6 3.47 13.24 0.70
C THR A 6 2.48 12.86 1.81
N GLN A 7 2.50 13.61 2.92
CA GLN A 7 1.54 13.41 4.02
C GLN A 7 0.09 13.59 3.57
N LYS A 8 -0.13 14.52 2.63
CA LYS A 8 -1.45 14.76 2.02
C LYS A 8 -1.93 13.52 1.27
N MET A 9 -1.11 12.98 0.37
CA MET A 9 -1.43 11.77 -0.39
C MET A 9 -1.71 10.58 0.52
N LEU A 10 -0.86 10.35 1.54
CA LEU A 10 -1.09 9.26 2.49
C LEU A 10 -2.43 9.41 3.21
N THR A 11 -2.79 10.63 3.61
CA THR A 11 -4.06 10.90 4.29
C THR A 11 -5.26 10.71 3.36
N GLU A 12 -5.15 11.13 2.10
CA GLU A 12 -6.21 10.94 1.09
C GLU A 12 -6.42 9.44 0.82
N GLN A 13 -5.34 8.69 0.60
CA GLN A 13 -5.41 7.25 0.36
C GLN A 13 -5.97 6.47 1.56
N LEU A 14 -5.61 6.84 2.79
CA LEU A 14 -6.18 6.21 3.98
C LEU A 14 -7.69 6.49 4.12
N LYS A 15 -8.16 7.68 3.73
CA LYS A 15 -9.59 8.02 3.75
C LYS A 15 -10.37 7.24 2.67
N GLU A 16 -9.80 7.05 1.50
CA GLU A 16 -10.38 6.23 0.44
C GLU A 16 -10.52 4.77 0.88
N LEU A 17 -9.44 4.18 1.42
CA LEU A 17 -9.47 2.82 1.95
C LEU A 17 -10.40 2.64 3.16
N GLU A 18 -10.59 3.68 3.97
CA GLU A 18 -11.59 3.70 5.04
C GLU A 18 -13.01 3.69 4.48
N LYS A 19 -13.29 4.52 3.46
CA LYS A 19 -14.58 4.58 2.77
C LYS A 19 -14.94 3.25 2.09
N ASP A 20 -13.95 2.56 1.53
CA ASP A 20 -14.11 1.27 0.88
C ASP A 20 -14.20 0.10 1.89
N GLY A 21 -14.11 0.38 3.20
CA GLY A 21 -14.24 -0.63 4.25
C GLY A 21 -13.03 -1.57 4.39
N LEU A 22 -11.89 -1.22 3.78
CA LEU A 22 -10.66 -2.02 3.83
C LEU A 22 -9.79 -1.64 5.03
N VAL A 23 -9.85 -0.38 5.46
CA VAL A 23 -9.14 0.17 6.61
C VAL A 23 -10.14 0.69 7.64
N SER A 24 -9.80 0.53 8.92
CA SER A 24 -10.53 1.08 10.07
C SER A 24 -9.68 2.14 10.74
N ARG A 25 -10.32 3.26 11.08
CA ARG A 25 -9.71 4.36 11.84
C ARG A 25 -10.14 4.28 13.29
N LYS A 26 -9.17 4.36 14.21
CA LYS A 26 -9.43 4.41 15.66
C LYS A 26 -8.75 5.62 16.29
N VAL A 27 -9.55 6.43 16.99
CA VAL A 27 -9.05 7.55 17.81
C VAL A 27 -8.81 7.03 19.22
N TYR A 28 -7.61 7.24 19.73
CA TYR A 28 -7.24 6.91 21.09
C TYR A 28 -7.28 8.19 21.94
N ASN A 29 -8.20 8.22 22.90
CA ASN A 29 -8.40 9.32 23.84
C ASN A 29 -7.36 9.29 24.96
N GLN A 30 -6.08 9.34 24.58
CA GLN A 30 -4.94 9.48 25.49
C GLN A 30 -4.31 10.87 25.30
N VAL A 31 -3.46 11.30 26.23
CA VAL A 31 -2.64 12.50 26.05
C VAL A 31 -1.22 12.07 25.67
N PRO A 32 -0.68 12.51 24.52
CA PRO A 32 -1.32 13.25 23.43
C PRO A 32 -2.29 12.37 22.61
N PRO A 33 -3.35 12.96 21.99
CA PRO A 33 -4.32 12.20 21.22
C PRO A 33 -3.66 11.54 20.01
N LYS A 34 -3.97 10.27 19.77
CA LYS A 34 -3.39 9.47 18.69
C LYS A 34 -4.47 8.90 17.79
N VAL A 35 -4.22 8.92 16.48
CA VAL A 35 -5.05 8.23 15.49
C VAL A 35 -4.27 7.02 14.99
N GLY A 36 -4.88 5.85 15.06
CA GLY A 36 -4.37 4.61 14.48
C GLY A 36 -5.25 4.12 13.34
N TYR A 37 -4.62 3.48 12.37
CA TYR A 37 -5.30 2.81 11.26
C TYR A 37 -4.96 1.32 11.30
N SER A 38 -5.94 0.47 11.01
CA SER A 38 -5.77 -0.99 10.96
C SER A 38 -6.59 -1.58 9.83
N LEU A 39 -6.13 -2.68 9.22
CA LEU A 39 -6.94 -3.41 8.24
C LEU A 39 -8.21 -3.96 8.89
N THR A 40 -9.31 -3.92 8.14
CA THR A 40 -10.53 -4.63 8.51
C THR A 40 -10.39 -6.12 8.17
N LYS A 41 -11.38 -6.93 8.53
CA LYS A 41 -11.44 -8.33 8.10
C LYS A 41 -11.40 -8.45 6.57
N GLN A 42 -12.09 -7.55 5.87
CA GLN A 42 -12.10 -7.51 4.41
C GLN A 42 -10.74 -7.06 3.84
N GLY A 43 -10.13 -6.01 4.41
CA GLY A 43 -8.78 -5.58 4.06
C GLY A 43 -7.73 -6.67 4.25
N GLN A 44 -7.85 -7.48 5.31
CA GLN A 44 -6.96 -8.62 5.54
C GLN A 44 -7.15 -9.72 4.49
N SER A 45 -8.39 -9.99 4.05
CA SER A 45 -8.62 -10.95 2.96
C SER A 45 -8.02 -10.48 1.63
N LEU A 46 -8.13 -9.18 1.33
CA LEU A 46 -7.53 -8.58 0.12
C LEU A 46 -6.00 -8.66 0.14
N LYS A 47 -5.38 -8.50 1.31
CA LYS A 47 -3.93 -8.63 1.47
C LYS A 47 -3.39 -9.97 0.96
N GLU A 48 -4.10 -11.07 1.19
CA GLU A 48 -3.68 -12.39 0.72
C GLU A 48 -3.71 -12.49 -0.81
N VAL A 49 -4.71 -11.88 -1.46
CA VAL A 49 -4.79 -11.83 -2.92
C VAL A 49 -3.66 -10.99 -3.51
N LEU A 50 -3.41 -9.81 -2.92
CA LEU A 50 -2.30 -8.94 -3.34
C LEU A 50 -0.95 -9.63 -3.15
N LYS A 51 -0.78 -10.40 -2.08
CA LYS A 51 0.42 -11.19 -1.86
C LYS A 51 0.67 -12.18 -2.99
N VAL A 52 -0.35 -12.94 -3.41
CA VAL A 52 -0.23 -13.88 -4.52
C VAL A 52 0.16 -13.15 -5.81
N LEU A 53 -0.44 -11.98 -6.07
CA LEU A 53 -0.10 -11.17 -7.25
C LEU A 53 1.35 -10.67 -7.20
N CYS A 54 1.83 -10.21 -6.03
CA CYS A 54 3.22 -9.79 -5.85
C CYS A 54 4.21 -10.95 -6.00
N ASP A 55 3.87 -12.11 -5.45
CA ASP A 55 4.72 -13.31 -5.53
C ASP A 55 4.85 -13.75 -7.00
N TRP A 56 3.73 -13.82 -7.73
CA TRP A 56 3.73 -14.07 -9.16
C TRP A 56 4.52 -13.02 -9.96
N GLY A 57 4.28 -11.72 -9.69
CA GLY A 57 4.95 -10.64 -10.41
C GLY A 57 6.46 -10.66 -10.20
N SER A 58 6.91 -11.01 -9.00
CA SER A 58 8.32 -11.18 -8.67
C SER A 58 8.94 -12.33 -9.45
N ASP A 59 8.26 -13.47 -9.53
CA ASP A 59 8.75 -14.63 -10.28
C ASP A 59 8.74 -14.38 -11.80
N TYR A 60 7.72 -13.68 -12.30
CA TYR A 60 7.67 -13.25 -13.69
C TYR A 60 8.84 -12.33 -14.04
N ILE A 61 9.17 -11.35 -13.18
CA ILE A 61 10.32 -10.46 -13.38
C ILE A 61 11.63 -11.26 -13.39
N LYS A 62 11.83 -12.17 -12.43
CA LYS A 62 13.04 -13.03 -12.37
C LYS A 62 13.19 -13.87 -13.64
N GLN A 63 12.09 -14.45 -14.14
CA GLN A 63 12.11 -15.27 -15.35
C GLN A 63 12.40 -14.43 -16.59
N ARG A 64 11.79 -13.25 -16.69
CA ARG A 64 11.87 -12.39 -17.88
C ARG A 64 13.17 -11.57 -17.95
N TYR A 65 13.75 -11.27 -16.79
CA TYR A 65 14.97 -10.47 -16.62
C TYR A 65 15.95 -11.18 -15.66
N PRO A 66 16.50 -12.35 -16.05
CA PRO A 66 17.36 -13.16 -15.19
C PRO A 66 18.67 -12.46 -14.77
N ASN A 67 19.07 -11.42 -15.51
CA ASN A 67 20.30 -10.64 -15.28
C ASN A 67 20.05 -9.30 -14.57
N GLY A 68 18.83 -9.00 -14.12
CA GLY A 68 18.53 -7.79 -13.35
C GLY A 68 18.35 -6.51 -14.15
N GLU A 69 18.35 -6.55 -15.48
CA GLU A 69 17.97 -5.40 -16.32
C GLU A 69 16.44 -5.21 -16.32
N VAL A 70 15.90 -4.68 -15.23
CA VAL A 70 14.56 -4.14 -15.25
C VAL A 70 14.63 -2.83 -16.02
N LEU A 71 14.02 -2.77 -17.20
CA LEU A 71 13.72 -1.51 -17.89
C LEU A 71 12.68 -0.78 -17.04
N VAL A 72 13.12 -0.07 -16.00
CA VAL A 72 12.31 0.98 -15.40
C VAL A 72 12.18 2.02 -16.49
N LYS A 73 11.03 2.04 -17.19
CA LYS A 73 10.67 3.22 -17.93
C LYS A 73 10.48 4.29 -16.87
N GLU A 74 11.42 5.23 -16.79
CA GLU A 74 11.16 6.53 -16.18
C GLU A 74 9.91 7.05 -16.89
N ASP A 75 8.75 6.97 -16.25
CA ASP A 75 7.55 7.60 -16.80
C ASP A 75 7.86 9.09 -16.94
N ASP A 76 7.86 9.51 -18.20
CA ASP A 76 7.98 10.87 -18.68
C ASP A 76 7.25 11.84 -17.75
N HIS A 77 7.98 12.86 -17.30
CA HIS A 77 7.37 14.08 -16.78
C HIS A 77 6.41 14.65 -17.82
N ILE A 78 5.09 14.50 -17.62
CA ILE A 78 4.05 15.37 -18.19
C ILE A 78 2.97 15.62 -17.16
#